data_AF-A0AAW8MI97-F1
#
_entry.id   AF-A0AAW8MI97-F1
#
_cell.length_a   1.000
_cell.length_b   1.000
_cell.length_c   1.000
_cell.angle_alpha   90.00
_cell.angle_beta   90.00
_cell.angle_gamma   90.00
#
_symmetry.space_group_name_H-M   'P 1'
#
loop_
_entity.id
_entity.type
_entity.pdbx_description
1 polymer ?
#
loop_
_entity_poly.entity_id
_entity_poly.type
_entity_poly.pdbx_seq_one_letter_code
_entity_poly.pdbx_strand_id
1 'polypeptide(L)'
;MGDTDTPDFNKTRGFLIGFSVVVLLLWFFGADLTRFKLLGNEVDLRENILHVWGVIALSNFYLWLRFFQRIPRRGLRFDEQMHVLLDDCLITACRFRYKSDAFKIAGLDVESDGDKLIKVKMSGYMPYRTELDQEKDRGEYGPTGPWDYEFPNRARVQFSFTKTIMSGEQVGFSHGGRGYEAKPSKTLYRATVIYTFLKGAIVHSWFTDNIWPLVIGCITTVLALFNWLQLNHFFLS
;
A
#
# COMPACT_ATOMS: atom_id res chain seq x y z
N MET A 1 -6.00 19.81 16.74
CA MET A 1 -4.96 20.74 16.25
C MET A 1 -4.49 20.19 14.90
N GLY A 2 -4.77 20.90 13.79
CA GLY A 2 -4.30 20.48 12.45
C GLY A 2 -5.24 20.62 11.24
N ASP A 3 -6.29 21.46 11.26
CA ASP A 3 -7.09 21.71 10.02
C ASP A 3 -6.37 22.63 9.00
N THR A 4 -5.22 23.19 9.38
CA THR A 4 -4.39 24.04 8.52
C THR A 4 -3.35 23.27 7.69
N ASP A 5 -3.08 22.00 7.99
CA ASP A 5 -2.03 21.23 7.30
C ASP A 5 -2.51 20.53 6.01
N THR A 6 -3.80 20.19 5.95
CA THR A 6 -4.47 19.54 4.81
C THR A 6 -4.42 20.35 3.50
N PRO A 7 -4.76 21.66 3.48
CA PRO A 7 -4.69 22.45 2.25
C PRO A 7 -3.25 22.66 1.75
N ASP A 8 -2.27 22.73 2.66
CA ASP A 8 -0.87 22.98 2.33
C ASP A 8 -0.15 21.72 1.81
N PHE A 9 -0.52 20.55 2.31
CA PHE A 9 -0.09 19.25 1.77
C PHE A 9 -0.61 19.04 0.34
N ASN A 10 -1.90 19.26 0.11
CA ASN A 10 -2.51 19.10 -1.21
C ASN A 10 -1.92 20.03 -2.27
N LYS A 11 -1.60 21.28 -1.90
CA LYS A 11 -0.87 22.21 -2.77
C LYS A 11 0.52 21.71 -3.11
N THR A 12 1.29 21.30 -2.11
CA THR A 12 2.68 20.83 -2.30
C THR A 12 2.72 19.58 -3.19
N ARG A 13 1.76 18.66 -3.01
CA ARG A 13 1.56 17.50 -3.86
C ARG A 13 1.27 17.89 -5.31
N GLY A 14 0.31 18.79 -5.51
CA GLY A 14 -0.08 19.27 -6.84
C GLY A 14 1.08 19.93 -7.58
N PHE A 15 1.87 20.76 -6.89
CA PHE A 15 3.07 21.36 -7.47
C PHE A 15 4.13 20.32 -7.85
N LEU A 16 4.40 19.33 -7.00
CA LEU A 16 5.38 18.28 -7.30
C LEU A 16 4.95 17.45 -8.52
N ILE A 17 3.69 16.98 -8.54
CA ILE A 17 3.17 16.20 -9.68
C ILE A 17 3.16 17.04 -10.95
N GLY A 18 2.63 18.27 -10.88
CA GLY A 18 2.55 19.15 -12.04
C GLY A 18 3.93 19.46 -12.64
N PHE A 19 4.89 19.85 -11.80
CA PHE A 19 6.25 20.11 -12.24
C PHE A 19 6.90 18.85 -12.81
N SER A 20 6.77 17.71 -12.13
CA SER A 20 7.31 16.42 -12.59
C SER A 20 6.74 16.01 -13.95
N VAL A 21 5.44 16.20 -14.20
CA VAL A 21 4.81 15.94 -15.49
C VAL A 21 5.38 16.85 -16.58
N VAL A 22 5.56 18.14 -16.28
CA VAL A 22 6.20 19.07 -17.23
C VAL A 22 7.63 18.63 -17.56
N VAL A 23 8.41 18.19 -16.56
CA VAL A 23 9.76 17.63 -16.78
C VAL A 23 9.72 16.39 -17.67
N LEU A 24 8.77 15.47 -17.44
CA LEU A 24 8.59 14.28 -18.29
C LEU A 24 8.22 14.65 -19.71
N LEU A 25 7.34 15.64 -19.92
CA LEU A 25 6.96 16.09 -21.24
C LEU A 25 8.14 16.75 -21.96
N LEU A 26 8.88 17.63 -21.28
CA LEU A 26 10.10 18.24 -21.81
C LEU A 26 11.12 17.18 -22.25
N TRP A 27 11.27 16.12 -21.44
CA TRP A 27 12.17 15.02 -21.76
C TRP A 27 11.65 14.15 -22.91
N PHE A 28 10.38 13.76 -22.87
CA PHE A 28 9.76 12.89 -23.87
C PHE A 28 9.74 13.53 -25.26
N PHE A 29 9.40 14.82 -25.34
CA PHE A 29 9.44 15.53 -26.61
C PHE A 29 10.85 15.88 -27.06
N GLY A 30 11.87 15.54 -26.25
CA GLY A 30 13.25 15.94 -26.48
C GLY A 30 13.29 17.43 -26.79
N ALA A 31 12.51 18.22 -26.03
CA ALA A 31 12.24 19.60 -26.37
C ALA A 31 13.58 20.32 -26.46
N ASP A 32 14.02 20.53 -27.69
CA ASP A 32 15.16 21.34 -28.02
C ASP A 32 14.70 22.75 -27.64
N LEU A 33 14.98 23.12 -26.39
CA LEU A 33 14.67 24.43 -25.80
C LEU A 33 15.38 25.58 -26.55
N THR A 34 16.08 25.25 -27.65
CA THR A 34 16.60 26.18 -28.65
C THR A 34 15.49 27.12 -29.14
N ARG A 35 14.27 26.64 -29.42
CA ARG A 35 13.21 27.48 -29.99
C ARG A 35 11.89 27.40 -29.24
N PHE A 36 11.62 28.41 -28.41
CA PHE A 36 10.32 28.58 -27.78
C PHE A 36 9.43 29.45 -28.67
N LYS A 37 8.34 28.87 -29.21
CA LYS A 37 7.30 29.61 -29.96
C LYS A 37 6.22 30.09 -29.01
N LEU A 38 6.34 31.33 -28.52
CA LEU A 38 5.25 32.01 -27.83
C LEU A 38 4.71 33.12 -28.74
N LEU A 39 3.40 33.08 -29.06
CA LEU A 39 2.71 34.12 -29.86
C LEU A 39 3.31 34.39 -31.26
N GLY A 40 3.82 33.36 -31.95
CA GLY A 40 4.31 33.49 -33.33
C GLY A 40 5.71 34.11 -33.45
N ASN A 41 6.39 34.36 -32.32
CA ASN A 41 7.80 34.75 -32.32
C ASN A 41 8.66 33.57 -31.86
N GLU A 42 9.68 33.23 -32.67
CA GLU A 42 10.71 32.26 -32.30
C GLU A 42 11.77 32.99 -31.47
N VAL A 43 11.81 32.72 -30.16
CA VAL A 43 12.92 33.20 -29.33
C VAL A 43 13.96 32.09 -29.26
N ASP A 44 15.09 32.30 -29.95
CA ASP A 44 16.25 31.40 -29.90
C ASP A 44 16.96 31.58 -28.55
N LEU A 45 16.76 30.66 -27.61
CA LEU A 45 17.43 30.65 -26.30
C LEU A 45 18.81 30.00 -26.44
N ARG A 46 19.72 30.64 -27.17
CA ARG A 46 20.97 30.00 -27.64
C ARG A 46 22.06 29.84 -26.57
N GLU A 47 22.02 30.60 -25.47
CA GLU A 47 23.19 30.76 -24.58
C GLU A 47 23.16 29.94 -23.27
N ASN A 48 22.01 29.42 -22.83
CA ASN A 48 21.91 28.78 -21.50
C ASN A 48 21.27 27.38 -21.47
N ILE A 49 21.05 26.75 -22.63
CA ILE A 49 20.42 25.42 -22.75
C ILE A 49 21.19 24.37 -21.93
N LEU A 50 22.51 24.50 -21.85
CA LEU A 50 23.41 23.64 -21.07
C LEU A 50 23.01 23.55 -19.59
N HIS A 51 22.49 24.64 -19.02
CA HIS A 51 22.16 24.72 -17.59
C HIS A 51 20.67 24.56 -17.29
N VAL A 52 19.78 24.63 -18.29
CA VAL A 52 18.32 24.55 -18.07
C VAL A 52 17.93 23.23 -17.40
N TRP A 53 18.46 22.10 -17.87
CA TRP A 53 18.20 20.79 -17.25
C TRP A 53 18.69 20.70 -15.81
N GLY A 54 19.80 21.38 -15.48
CA GLY A 54 20.30 21.47 -14.12
C GLY A 54 19.40 22.31 -13.21
N VAL A 55 18.90 23.45 -13.69
CA VAL A 55 17.96 24.30 -12.94
C VAL A 55 16.63 23.59 -12.72
N ILE A 56 16.15 22.85 -13.73
CA ILE A 56 14.96 22.00 -13.63
C ILE A 56 15.16 20.89 -12.59
N ALA A 57 16.30 20.19 -12.64
CA ALA A 57 16.64 19.15 -11.67
C ALA A 57 16.68 19.70 -10.24
N LEU A 58 17.33 20.85 -10.02
CA LEU A 58 17.43 21.49 -8.71
C LEU A 58 16.05 21.94 -8.19
N SER A 59 15.22 22.51 -9.06
CA SER A 59 13.86 22.93 -8.72
C SER A 59 12.97 21.74 -8.34
N ASN A 60 13.05 20.65 -9.11
CA ASN A 60 12.29 19.44 -8.84
C ASN A 60 12.77 18.73 -7.57
N PHE A 61 14.08 18.69 -7.33
CA PHE A 61 14.67 18.17 -6.10
C PHE A 61 14.21 18.98 -4.87
N TYR A 62 14.17 20.31 -4.98
CA TYR A 62 13.63 21.17 -3.91
C TYR A 62 12.16 20.85 -3.63
N LEU A 63 11.32 20.73 -4.67
CA LEU A 63 9.91 20.36 -4.51
C LEU A 63 9.74 18.97 -3.91
N TRP A 64 10.59 18.02 -4.29
CA TRP A 64 10.60 16.66 -3.75
C TRP A 64 10.95 16.65 -2.25
N LEU A 65 12.01 17.37 -1.84
CA LEU A 65 12.38 17.53 -0.43
C LEU A 65 11.28 18.24 0.36
N ARG A 66 10.69 19.30 -0.20
CA ARG A 66 9.60 20.04 0.45
C ARG A 66 8.36 19.18 0.63
N PHE A 67 8.03 18.34 -0.35
CA PHE A 67 6.97 17.35 -0.21
C PHE A 67 7.31 16.36 0.90
N PHE A 68 8.52 15.78 0.89
CA PHE A 68 8.97 14.83 1.92
C PHE A 68 8.86 15.40 3.34
N GLN A 69 9.26 16.66 3.55
CA GLN A 69 9.17 17.33 4.85
C GLN A 69 7.72 17.60 5.31
N ARG A 70 6.79 17.78 4.36
CA ARG A 70 5.37 18.08 4.63
C ARG A 70 4.48 16.86 4.67
N ILE A 71 5.01 15.66 4.42
CA ILE A 71 4.25 14.43 4.57
C ILE A 71 3.81 14.31 6.04
N PRO A 72 2.51 14.11 6.32
CA PRO A 72 2.04 13.92 7.69
C PRO A 72 2.76 12.71 8.30
N ARG A 73 3.10 12.76 9.59
CA ARG A 73 3.89 11.71 10.29
C ARG A 73 3.35 10.28 10.14
N ARG A 74 2.08 10.12 9.74
CA ARG A 74 1.41 8.83 9.47
C ARG A 74 1.05 8.59 7.99
N GLY A 75 1.34 9.51 7.07
CA GLY A 75 0.96 9.41 5.65
C GLY A 75 1.62 8.26 4.90
N LEU A 76 2.83 7.84 5.32
CA LEU A 76 3.53 6.66 4.76
C LEU A 76 3.13 5.35 5.45
N ARG A 77 2.29 5.39 6.49
CA ARG A 77 1.74 4.19 7.13
C ARG A 77 0.43 3.80 6.44
N PHE A 78 0.08 2.53 6.54
CA PHE A 78 -1.23 2.07 6.07
C PHE A 78 -2.32 2.82 6.82
N ASP A 79 -3.24 3.38 6.05
CA ASP A 79 -4.47 3.95 6.59
C ASP A 79 -5.42 2.84 7.07
N GLU A 80 -6.47 3.20 7.79
CA GLU A 80 -7.48 2.27 8.30
C GLU A 80 -8.05 1.37 7.19
N GLN A 81 -8.32 1.94 6.01
CA GLN A 81 -8.81 1.19 4.85
C GLN A 81 -7.80 0.13 4.36
N MET A 82 -6.50 0.47 4.36
CA MET A 82 -5.44 -0.47 3.98
C MET A 82 -5.28 -1.57 5.02
N HIS A 83 -5.50 -1.26 6.31
CA HIS A 83 -5.55 -2.26 7.36
C HIS A 83 -6.74 -3.22 7.19
N VAL A 84 -7.93 -2.72 6.82
CA VAL A 84 -9.09 -3.59 6.54
C VAL A 84 -8.80 -4.51 5.36
N LEU A 85 -8.22 -3.96 4.29
CA LEU A 85 -7.84 -4.74 3.12
C LEU A 85 -6.81 -5.83 3.46
N LEU A 86 -5.83 -5.52 4.32
CA LEU A 86 -4.83 -6.47 4.79
C LEU A 86 -5.49 -7.63 5.55
N ASP A 87 -6.41 -7.32 6.44
CA ASP A 87 -7.10 -8.32 7.26
C ASP A 87 -7.93 -9.25 6.38
N ASP A 88 -8.70 -8.70 5.44
CA ASP A 88 -9.49 -9.48 4.49
C ASP A 88 -8.61 -10.41 3.63
N CYS A 89 -7.46 -9.88 3.17
CA CYS A 89 -6.50 -10.66 2.39
C CYS A 89 -5.87 -11.78 3.24
N LEU A 90 -5.52 -11.51 4.51
CA LEU A 90 -4.92 -12.51 5.39
C LEU A 90 -5.92 -13.58 5.82
N ILE A 91 -7.17 -13.21 6.12
CA ILE A 91 -8.25 -14.16 6.40
C ILE A 91 -8.47 -15.07 5.20
N THR A 92 -8.49 -14.50 3.98
CA THR A 92 -8.67 -15.27 2.75
C THR A 92 -7.49 -16.21 2.47
N ALA A 93 -6.25 -15.73 2.62
CA ALA A 93 -5.05 -16.53 2.44
C ALA A 93 -4.96 -17.67 3.47
N CYS A 94 -5.25 -17.38 4.74
CA CYS A 94 -5.29 -18.39 5.80
C CYS A 94 -6.45 -19.38 5.58
N ARG A 95 -7.63 -18.92 5.17
CA ARG A 95 -8.76 -19.80 4.85
C ARG A 95 -8.37 -20.79 3.75
N PHE A 96 -7.69 -20.33 2.70
CA PHE A 96 -7.25 -21.21 1.62
C PHE A 96 -6.19 -22.22 2.09
N ARG A 97 -5.19 -21.75 2.85
CA ARG A 97 -4.07 -22.58 3.31
C ARG A 97 -4.45 -23.63 4.36
N TYR A 98 -5.34 -23.28 5.29
CA TYR A 98 -5.72 -24.12 6.43
C TYR A 98 -7.08 -24.83 6.25
N LYS A 99 -7.69 -24.74 5.06
CA LYS A 99 -8.99 -25.39 4.77
C LYS A 99 -8.97 -26.89 5.07
N SER A 100 -7.90 -27.58 4.70
CA SER A 100 -7.76 -29.03 4.89
C SER A 100 -7.69 -29.39 6.38
N ASP A 101 -6.88 -28.65 7.14
CA ASP A 101 -6.71 -28.89 8.58
C ASP A 101 -8.00 -28.58 9.35
N ALA A 102 -8.69 -27.50 8.98
CA ALA A 102 -10.00 -27.15 9.49
C ALA A 102 -11.06 -28.22 9.20
N PHE A 103 -11.06 -28.81 8.00
CA PHE A 103 -11.98 -29.89 7.65
C PHE A 103 -11.71 -31.16 8.47
N LYS A 104 -10.44 -31.49 8.72
CA LYS A 104 -10.05 -32.62 9.59
C LYS A 104 -10.51 -32.41 11.03
N ILE A 105 -10.26 -31.23 11.60
CA ILE A 105 -10.67 -30.90 12.98
C ILE A 105 -12.19 -30.93 13.11
N ALA A 106 -12.90 -30.31 12.16
CA ALA A 106 -14.35 -30.33 12.15
C ALA A 106 -14.92 -31.74 11.95
N GLY A 107 -14.23 -32.60 11.19
CA GLY A 107 -14.60 -34.00 10.98
C GLY A 107 -14.47 -34.82 12.26
N LEU A 108 -13.35 -34.71 12.96
CA LEU A 108 -13.12 -35.40 14.24
C LEU A 108 -14.17 -35.02 15.31
N ASP A 109 -14.50 -33.72 15.40
CA ASP A 109 -15.55 -33.27 16.32
C ASP A 109 -16.91 -33.91 15.99
N VAL A 110 -17.27 -34.01 14.70
CA VAL A 110 -18.59 -34.49 14.27
C VAL A 110 -18.68 -36.02 14.33
N GLU A 111 -17.58 -36.72 14.06
CA GLU A 111 -17.49 -38.18 14.19
C GLU A 111 -17.56 -38.62 15.66
N SER A 112 -17.04 -37.82 16.59
CA SER A 112 -17.21 -38.05 18.03
C SER A 112 -18.67 -38.00 18.47
N ASP A 113 -19.52 -37.24 17.77
CA ASP A 113 -20.95 -37.13 18.03
C ASP A 113 -21.77 -38.19 17.28
N GLY A 114 -21.13 -39.06 16.48
CA GLY A 114 -21.77 -40.13 15.71
C GLY A 114 -22.38 -39.69 14.38
N ASP A 115 -22.16 -38.44 13.97
CA ASP A 115 -22.74 -37.87 12.76
C ASP A 115 -21.73 -37.82 11.58
N LYS A 116 -22.22 -37.58 10.36
CA LYS A 116 -21.37 -37.39 9.16
C LYS A 116 -21.27 -35.92 8.77
N LEU A 117 -20.04 -35.46 8.56
CA LEU A 117 -19.77 -34.10 8.10
C LEU A 117 -19.94 -33.99 6.57
N ILE A 118 -20.86 -33.14 6.10
CA ILE A 118 -21.05 -32.87 4.67
C ILE A 118 -20.21 -31.67 4.24
N LYS A 119 -20.26 -30.57 4.99
CA LYS A 119 -19.66 -29.30 4.59
C LYS A 119 -19.23 -28.47 5.78
N VAL A 120 -18.10 -27.78 5.63
CA VAL A 120 -17.60 -26.81 6.61
C VAL A 120 -17.48 -25.45 5.93
N LYS A 121 -18.10 -24.44 6.53
CA LYS A 121 -17.88 -23.04 6.18
C LYS A 121 -17.04 -22.40 7.28
N MET A 122 -15.95 -21.73 6.89
CA MET A 122 -15.03 -21.05 7.81
C MET A 122 -15.26 -19.55 7.76
N SER A 123 -15.65 -18.94 8.88
CA SER A 123 -15.64 -17.49 9.05
C SER A 123 -14.46 -17.10 9.93
N GLY A 124 -13.58 -16.24 9.42
CA GLY A 124 -12.37 -15.82 10.13
C GLY A 124 -12.50 -14.39 10.62
N TYR A 125 -11.94 -14.10 11.79
CA TYR A 125 -11.78 -12.75 12.30
C TYR A 125 -10.39 -12.58 12.93
N MET A 126 -9.99 -11.33 13.07
CA MET A 126 -8.69 -10.92 13.57
C MET A 126 -8.83 -10.45 15.03
N PRO A 127 -8.43 -11.25 16.04
CA PRO A 127 -8.58 -10.89 17.46
C PRO A 127 -7.85 -9.60 17.83
N TYR A 128 -6.74 -9.30 17.14
CA TYR A 128 -5.95 -8.08 17.40
C TYR A 128 -6.73 -6.79 17.21
N ARG A 129 -7.79 -6.76 16.38
CA ARG A 129 -8.63 -5.56 16.21
C ARG A 129 -9.45 -5.28 17.45
N THR A 130 -10.02 -6.32 18.05
CA THR A 130 -10.79 -6.22 19.29
C THR A 130 -9.87 -5.84 20.45
N GLU A 131 -8.66 -6.39 20.50
CA GLU A 131 -7.63 -6.01 21.47
C GLU A 131 -7.19 -4.55 21.30
N LEU A 132 -6.98 -4.09 20.06
CA LEU A 132 -6.67 -2.70 19.74
C LEU A 132 -7.76 -1.73 20.17
N ASP A 133 -9.02 -2.09 19.93
CA ASP A 133 -10.16 -1.27 20.33
C ASP A 133 -10.28 -1.16 21.85
N GLN A 134 -9.85 -2.20 22.58
CA GLN A 134 -9.76 -2.20 24.04
C GLN A 134 -8.51 -1.44 24.56
N GLU A 135 -7.43 -1.40 23.79
CA GLU A 135 -6.18 -0.69 24.13
C GLU A 135 -6.15 0.79 23.68
N LYS A 136 -7.25 1.30 23.11
CA LYS A 136 -7.39 2.70 22.63
C LYS A 136 -7.03 3.78 23.66
N ASP A 137 -7.00 3.46 24.95
CA ASP A 137 -6.62 4.37 26.03
C ASP A 137 -5.09 4.56 26.22
N ARG A 138 -4.22 3.82 25.52
CA ARG A 138 -2.75 3.89 25.72
C ARG A 138 -1.98 4.86 24.81
N GLY A 139 -2.65 5.82 24.20
CA GLY A 139 -1.96 6.93 23.51
C GLY A 139 -1.08 6.50 22.32
N GLU A 140 -0.22 7.42 21.87
CA GLU A 140 0.58 7.48 20.62
C GLU A 140 1.31 6.23 20.07
N TYR A 141 1.20 5.06 20.70
CA TYR A 141 1.88 3.80 20.38
C TYR A 141 0.96 2.69 19.87
N GLY A 142 -0.07 3.03 19.07
CA GLY A 142 -0.80 2.05 18.27
C GLY A 142 0.10 1.44 17.15
N PRO A 143 -0.07 0.17 16.76
CA PRO A 143 0.95 -0.65 16.10
C PRO A 143 1.55 -0.05 14.83
N THR A 144 2.88 -0.06 14.86
CA THR A 144 3.91 0.35 13.91
C THR A 144 3.85 -0.38 12.57
N GLY A 145 3.03 0.07 11.62
CA GLY A 145 3.18 -0.25 10.17
C GLY A 145 2.92 -1.71 9.77
N PRO A 146 2.67 -2.02 8.49
CA PRO A 146 2.24 -3.36 8.03
C PRO A 146 3.29 -4.47 8.17
N TRP A 147 4.54 -4.10 8.42
CA TRP A 147 5.70 -5.00 8.42
C TRP A 147 6.02 -5.61 9.79
N ASP A 148 5.32 -5.17 10.83
CA ASP A 148 5.55 -5.60 12.19
C ASP A 148 4.86 -6.94 12.47
N TYR A 149 5.55 -8.01 12.06
CA TYR A 149 5.16 -9.41 12.30
C TYR A 149 5.44 -9.84 13.75
N GLU A 150 6.31 -9.12 14.46
CA GLU A 150 6.75 -9.50 15.81
C GLU A 150 5.68 -9.22 16.85
N PHE A 151 4.68 -8.40 16.53
CA PHE A 151 3.48 -8.26 17.35
C PHE A 151 2.69 -9.58 17.36
N PRO A 152 2.72 -10.33 18.48
CA PRO A 152 2.36 -11.75 18.52
C PRO A 152 0.89 -12.00 18.19
N ASN A 153 0.04 -10.98 18.28
CA ASN A 153 -1.41 -11.10 18.08
C ASN A 153 -1.90 -10.65 16.70
N ARG A 154 -1.10 -9.90 15.92
CA ARG A 154 -1.54 -9.31 14.64
C ARG A 154 -1.67 -10.30 13.50
N ALA A 155 -0.84 -11.33 13.51
CA ALA A 155 -0.86 -12.36 12.47
C ALA A 155 -1.89 -13.47 12.77
N ARG A 156 -2.50 -13.50 13.97
CA ARG A 156 -3.41 -14.59 14.36
C ARG A 156 -4.75 -14.40 13.67
N VAL A 157 -5.22 -15.45 13.00
CA VAL A 157 -6.58 -15.49 12.45
C VAL A 157 -7.36 -16.53 13.23
N GLN A 158 -8.46 -16.11 13.86
CA GLN A 158 -9.35 -17.02 14.56
C GLN A 158 -10.49 -17.42 13.64
N PHE A 159 -10.61 -18.72 13.39
CA PHE A 159 -11.68 -19.28 12.55
C PHE A 159 -12.78 -19.88 13.41
N SER A 160 -14.01 -19.46 13.12
CA SER A 160 -15.25 -20.10 13.54
C SER A 160 -15.76 -21.00 12.42
N PHE A 161 -16.36 -22.13 12.82
CA PHE A 161 -16.90 -23.12 11.89
C PHE A 161 -18.43 -23.11 11.91
N THR A 162 -19.01 -23.12 10.73
CA THR A 162 -20.40 -23.53 10.52
C THR A 162 -20.37 -24.90 9.85
N LYS A 163 -20.91 -25.89 10.54
CA LYS A 163 -20.88 -27.30 10.11
C LYS A 163 -22.25 -27.66 9.54
N THR A 164 -22.28 -28.31 8.38
CA THR A 164 -23.46 -29.00 7.86
C THR A 164 -23.27 -30.47 8.13
N ILE A 165 -24.14 -31.01 8.97
CA ILE A 165 -24.01 -32.33 9.56
C ILE A 165 -25.20 -33.19 9.10
N MET A 166 -24.95 -34.47 8.86
CA MET A 166 -25.97 -35.47 8.57
C MET A 166 -26.10 -36.43 9.75
N SER A 167 -27.26 -36.43 10.39
CA SER A 167 -27.63 -37.40 11.43
C SER A 167 -28.75 -38.27 10.86
N GLY A 168 -28.42 -39.51 10.49
CA GLY A 168 -29.35 -40.37 9.73
C GLY A 168 -29.71 -39.79 8.36
N GLU A 169 -31.00 -39.55 8.09
CA GLU A 169 -31.50 -38.93 6.85
C GLU A 169 -31.67 -37.41 6.93
N GLN A 170 -31.49 -36.80 8.11
CA GLN A 170 -31.71 -35.37 8.31
C GLN A 170 -30.42 -34.57 8.18
N VAL A 171 -30.49 -33.45 7.46
CA VAL A 171 -29.39 -32.49 7.31
C VAL A 171 -29.62 -31.34 8.28
N GLY A 172 -28.74 -31.23 9.28
CA GLY A 172 -28.73 -30.16 10.27
C GLY A 172 -27.64 -29.13 10.02
N PHE A 173 -27.89 -27.90 10.44
CA PHE A 173 -26.87 -26.85 10.53
C PHE A 173 -26.47 -26.65 11.98
N SER A 174 -25.20 -26.90 12.29
CA SER A 174 -24.64 -26.58 13.61
C SER A 174 -23.77 -25.33 13.52
N HIS A 175 -24.14 -24.35 14.34
CA HIS A 175 -23.35 -23.14 14.57
C HIS A 175 -22.57 -23.36 15.87
N GLY A 176 -21.28 -23.64 15.75
CA GLY A 176 -20.45 -23.93 16.91
C GLY A 176 -19.44 -25.04 16.66
N GLY A 177 -18.47 -25.13 17.57
CA GLY A 177 -17.34 -26.04 17.52
C GLY A 177 -16.09 -25.39 18.08
N ARG A 178 -15.06 -26.20 18.33
CA ARG A 178 -13.77 -25.70 18.79
C ARG A 178 -13.20 -24.76 17.74
N GLY A 179 -13.05 -23.48 18.07
CA GLY A 179 -12.45 -22.50 17.16
C GLY A 179 -11.03 -22.91 16.78
N TYR A 180 -10.64 -22.64 15.54
CA TYR A 180 -9.28 -22.91 15.07
C TYR A 180 -8.48 -21.63 14.98
N GLU A 181 -7.44 -21.53 15.79
CA GLU A 181 -6.46 -20.44 15.72
C GLU A 181 -5.42 -20.80 14.66
N ALA A 182 -5.42 -20.06 13.56
CA ALA A 182 -4.41 -20.18 12.51
C ALA A 182 -3.33 -19.12 12.73
N LYS A 183 -2.10 -19.57 12.90
CA LYS A 183 -0.92 -18.70 12.88
C LYS A 183 -0.20 -18.86 11.54
N PRO A 184 -0.33 -17.91 10.59
CA PRO A 184 0.34 -17.97 9.31
C PRO A 184 1.86 -17.97 9.51
N SER A 185 2.57 -18.60 8.58
CA SER A 185 4.03 -18.50 8.56
C SER A 185 4.48 -17.07 8.22
N LYS A 186 5.70 -16.69 8.65
CA LYS A 186 6.33 -15.40 8.30
C LYS A 186 6.25 -15.11 6.80
N THR A 187 6.50 -16.12 5.98
CA THR A 187 6.48 -16.02 4.53
C THR A 187 5.07 -15.75 3.99
N LEU A 188 4.05 -16.47 4.48
CA LEU A 188 2.67 -16.27 4.06
C LEU A 188 2.17 -14.87 4.43
N TYR A 189 2.50 -14.40 5.64
CA TYR A 189 2.18 -13.05 6.07
C TYR A 189 2.83 -12.00 5.17
N ARG A 190 4.15 -12.10 4.92
CA ARG A 190 4.87 -11.17 4.04
C ARG A 190 4.30 -11.16 2.62
N ALA A 191 4.01 -12.33 2.05
CA ALA A 191 3.39 -12.44 0.74
C ALA A 191 2.01 -11.75 0.71
N THR A 192 1.22 -11.92 1.78
CA THR A 192 -0.10 -11.27 1.91
C THR A 192 0.05 -9.75 2.05
N VAL A 193 1.03 -9.27 2.80
CA VAL A 193 1.32 -7.83 2.91
C VAL A 193 1.70 -7.24 1.56
N ILE A 194 2.58 -7.90 0.79
CA ILE A 194 2.97 -7.47 -0.55
C ILE A 194 1.76 -7.47 -1.49
N TYR A 195 0.95 -8.54 -1.48
CA TYR A 195 -0.27 -8.62 -2.28
C TYR A 195 -1.26 -7.51 -1.93
N THR A 196 -1.45 -7.25 -0.63
CA THR A 196 -2.31 -6.17 -0.14
C THR A 196 -1.77 -4.81 -0.54
N PHE A 197 -0.45 -4.60 -0.48
CA PHE A 197 0.18 -3.37 -0.94
C PHE A 197 -0.09 -3.12 -2.42
N LEU A 198 0.09 -4.14 -3.28
CA LEU A 198 -0.18 -4.03 -4.71
C LEU A 198 -1.66 -3.78 -5.01
N LYS A 199 -2.55 -4.53 -4.36
CA LYS A 199 -4.00 -4.37 -4.52
C LYS A 199 -4.46 -3.00 -4.01
N GLY A 200 -3.94 -2.57 -2.87
CA GLY A 200 -4.21 -1.28 -2.27
C GLY A 200 -3.69 -0.11 -3.10
N ALA A 201 -2.54 -0.28 -3.75
CA ALA A 201 -2.00 0.72 -4.67
C ALA A 201 -2.89 0.99 -5.88
N ILE A 202 -3.68 0.00 -6.29
CA ILE A 202 -4.63 0.11 -7.41
C ILE A 202 -5.99 0.63 -6.94
N VAL A 203 -6.47 0.17 -5.77
CA VAL A 203 -7.85 0.38 -5.31
C VAL A 203 -8.01 1.63 -4.42
N HIS A 204 -7.01 1.96 -3.60
CA HIS A 204 -7.11 3.04 -2.61
C HIS A 204 -6.23 4.23 -2.94
N SER A 205 -6.73 5.44 -2.66
CA SER A 205 -6.03 6.69 -2.96
C SER A 205 -4.77 6.90 -2.11
N TRP A 206 -4.60 6.15 -1.02
CA TRP A 206 -3.43 6.26 -0.14
C TRP A 206 -2.09 6.20 -0.90
N PHE A 207 -1.96 5.29 -1.87
CA PHE A 207 -0.75 5.16 -2.67
C PHE A 207 -0.57 6.36 -3.60
N THR A 208 -1.64 6.75 -4.32
CA THR A 208 -1.60 7.89 -5.24
C THR A 208 -1.39 9.23 -4.53
N ASP A 209 -1.85 9.33 -3.29
CA ASP A 209 -1.83 10.55 -2.49
C ASP A 209 -0.48 10.77 -1.80
N ASN A 210 0.17 9.70 -1.32
CA ASN A 210 1.36 9.80 -0.47
C ASN A 210 2.64 9.25 -1.11
N ILE A 211 2.55 8.13 -1.83
CA ILE A 211 3.73 7.40 -2.34
C ILE A 211 4.03 7.80 -3.78
N TRP A 212 3.01 7.86 -4.63
CA TRP A 212 3.16 8.18 -6.04
C TRP A 212 3.86 9.52 -6.32
N PRO A 213 3.58 10.62 -5.59
CA PRO A 213 4.27 11.89 -5.83
C PRO A 213 5.76 11.80 -5.51
N LEU A 214 6.15 11.04 -4.48
CA LEU A 214 7.57 10.81 -4.15
C LEU A 214 8.28 10.02 -5.24
N VAL A 215 7.65 8.96 -5.75
CA VAL A 215 8.22 8.09 -6.77
C VAL A 215 8.42 8.88 -8.07
N ILE A 216 7.37 9.58 -8.53
CA ILE A 216 7.46 10.43 -9.73
C ILE A 216 8.50 11.53 -9.54
N GLY A 217 8.48 12.25 -8.41
CA GLY A 217 9.43 13.34 -8.16
C GLY A 217 10.88 12.86 -8.15
N CYS A 218 11.14 11.67 -7.60
CA CYS A 218 12.45 11.05 -7.63
C CYS A 218 12.88 10.68 -9.06
N ILE A 219 12.02 9.97 -9.81
CA ILE A 219 12.31 9.54 -11.19
C ILE A 219 12.62 10.76 -12.08
N THR A 220 11.79 11.79 -11.98
CA THR A 220 11.93 13.00 -12.80
C THR A 220 13.15 13.83 -12.44
N THR A 221 13.53 13.87 -11.16
CA THR A 221 14.79 14.49 -10.73
C THR A 221 15.99 13.72 -11.29
N VAL A 222 15.98 12.39 -11.22
CA VAL A 222 17.05 11.54 -11.77
C VAL A 222 17.15 11.70 -13.30
N LEU A 223 16.03 11.72 -14.01
CA LEU A 223 16.00 11.97 -15.46
C LEU A 223 16.56 13.35 -15.81
N ALA A 224 16.16 14.41 -15.10
CA ALA A 224 16.67 15.75 -15.36
C ALA A 224 18.18 15.85 -15.10
N LEU A 225 18.68 15.23 -14.02
CA LEU A 225 20.12 15.13 -13.74
C LEU A 225 20.86 14.34 -14.82
N PHE A 226 20.30 13.22 -15.27
CA PHE A 226 20.90 12.41 -16.31
C PHE A 226 21.05 13.18 -17.63
N ASN A 227 20.01 13.91 -18.06
CA ASN A 227 20.08 14.74 -19.27
C ASN A 227 21.08 15.89 -19.12
N TRP A 228 21.14 16.52 -17.94
CA TRP A 228 22.13 17.56 -17.65
C TRP A 228 23.56 17.02 -17.74
N LEU A 229 23.82 15.85 -17.15
CA LEU A 229 25.11 15.17 -17.25
C LEU A 229 25.45 14.78 -18.69
N GLN A 230 24.48 14.25 -19.44
CA GLN A 230 24.67 13.88 -20.84
C GLN A 230 25.04 15.11 -21.67
N LEU A 231 24.30 16.20 -21.57
CA LEU A 231 24.59 17.43 -22.34
C LEU A 231 25.94 18.06 -21.97
N ASN A 232 26.30 18.08 -20.69
CA ASN A 232 27.59 18.67 -20.28
C ASN A 232 28.78 17.78 -20.59
N HIS A 233 28.67 16.45 -20.48
CA HIS A 233 29.80 15.56 -20.72
C HIS A 233 29.96 15.13 -22.19
N PHE A 234 28.88 15.06 -23.00
CA PHE A 234 29.01 14.75 -24.44
C PHE A 234 29.53 15.92 -25.28
N PHE A 235 29.28 17.17 -24.88
CA PHE A 235 29.77 18.34 -25.64
C PHE A 235 31.21 18.74 -25.29
N LEU A 236 31.87 18.01 -24.38
CA LEU A 236 33.25 18.25 -23.94
C LEU A 236 34.28 17.25 -24.51
N SER A 237 33.87 16.32 -25.39
CA SER A 237 34.76 15.41 -26.14
C SER A 237 34.73 15.71 -27.64
#